data_AF-A0A820QPM3-F1
#
_entry.id   AF-A0A820QPM3-F1
#
_cell.length_a   1.000
_cell.length_b   1.000
_cell.length_c   1.000
_cell.angle_alpha   90.00
_cell.angle_beta   90.00
_cell.angle_gamma   90.00
#
_symmetry.space_group_name_H-M   'P 1'
#
loop_
_entity.id
_entity.type
_entity.pdbx_description
1 polymer ?
#
loop_
_entity_poly.entity_id
_entity_poly.type
_entity_poly.pdbx_seq_one_letter_code
_entity_poly.pdbx_strand_id
1 'polypeptide(L)'
;MVQSQYSSALTISSQKFCRSTICAEPTYFYQAIQFNVSMNGNYTIGCNSSIDTYGYIYNNSFDPFYPIGNFLAEDDDSGDNNQFLFSIFLQTLTRYILIVTTYDGLDTGPFSIIATGLSSIRFSQINAFSKHSMYFKELICPQKTNFIPFYFYAVETGPAASTSAVEMRLPKGAKGARRTNGTNGIKRTKGS
;
A
#
# COMPACT_ATOMS: atom_id res chain seq x y z
N MET A 1 -0.35 -26.75 21.87
CA MET A 1 0.16 -25.71 20.95
C MET A 1 1.26 -24.94 21.67
N VAL A 2 2.31 -24.54 20.96
CA VAL A 2 3.40 -23.72 21.48
C VAL A 2 3.00 -22.24 21.34
N GLN A 3 3.24 -21.45 22.37
CA GLN A 3 3.00 -20.00 22.35
C GLN A 3 4.31 -19.24 22.07
N SER A 4 4.22 -18.13 21.35
CA SER A 4 5.31 -17.19 21.10
C SER A 4 4.78 -15.77 21.26
N GLN A 5 5.63 -14.87 21.74
CA GLN A 5 5.24 -13.48 22.02
C GLN A 5 6.25 -12.50 21.43
N TYR A 6 5.76 -11.36 21.00
CA TYR A 6 6.55 -10.20 20.60
C TYR A 6 5.86 -8.93 21.09
N SER A 7 6.61 -7.98 21.63
CA SER A 7 6.04 -6.71 22.12
C SER A 7 6.82 -5.53 21.57
N SER A 8 6.11 -4.46 21.23
CA SER A 8 6.71 -3.21 20.76
C SER A 8 5.72 -2.05 20.91
N ALA A 9 5.96 -0.94 20.23
CA ALA A 9 5.06 0.21 20.22
C ALA A 9 5.10 0.94 18.87
N LEU A 10 3.93 1.38 18.43
CA LEU A 10 3.80 2.38 17.38
C LEU A 10 4.00 3.75 18.01
N THR A 11 4.87 4.57 17.43
CA THR A 11 5.25 5.89 17.94
C THR A 11 5.23 6.89 16.80
N ILE A 12 5.34 8.19 17.13
CA ILE A 12 5.45 9.24 16.13
C ILE A 12 6.69 9.11 15.22
N SER A 13 7.69 8.34 15.64
CA SER A 13 8.90 8.03 14.85
C SER A 13 8.77 6.76 14.00
N SER A 14 7.68 6.00 14.15
CA SER A 14 7.41 4.84 13.31
C SER A 14 7.22 5.27 11.86
N GLN A 15 7.59 4.39 10.93
CA GLN A 15 7.35 4.63 9.51
C GLN A 15 5.85 4.71 9.24
N LYS A 16 5.47 5.46 8.20
CA LYS A 16 4.08 5.55 7.75
C LYS A 16 3.91 4.92 6.37
N PHE A 17 2.73 4.41 6.10
CA PHE A 17 2.35 3.94 4.77
C PHE A 17 0.90 4.34 4.46
N CYS A 18 0.51 4.10 3.21
CA CYS A 18 -0.86 4.18 2.77
C CYS A 18 -1.43 2.79 2.67
N ARG A 19 -2.64 2.57 3.20
CA ARG A 19 -3.35 1.30 3.04
C ARG A 19 -3.82 1.08 1.61
N SER A 20 -4.30 2.14 0.97
CA SER A 20 -4.66 2.14 -0.44
C SER A 20 -3.47 2.51 -1.30
N THR A 21 -3.38 1.93 -2.50
CA THR A 21 -2.42 2.31 -3.54
C THR A 21 -2.52 3.80 -3.92
N ILE A 22 -3.68 4.42 -3.69
CA ILE A 22 -3.93 5.83 -3.94
C ILE A 22 -4.32 6.50 -2.62
N CYS A 23 -3.47 7.39 -2.14
CA CYS A 23 -3.64 8.20 -0.94
C CYS A 23 -2.98 9.56 -1.17
N ALA A 24 -3.43 10.63 -0.50
CA ALA A 24 -2.77 11.93 -0.58
C ALA A 24 -1.42 11.92 0.15
N GLU A 25 -1.40 11.40 1.38
CA GLU A 25 -0.21 11.30 2.23
C GLU A 25 -0.33 10.05 3.12
N PRO A 26 0.79 9.41 3.52
CA PRO A 26 0.78 8.27 4.42
C PRO A 26 0.46 8.70 5.85
N THR A 27 -0.63 8.19 6.41
CA THR A 27 -1.12 8.54 7.75
C THR A 27 -1.04 7.40 8.76
N TYR A 28 -0.81 6.16 8.32
CA TYR A 28 -0.84 4.99 9.19
C TYR A 28 0.57 4.64 9.64
N PHE A 29 0.85 4.82 10.94
CA PHE A 29 2.08 4.32 11.53
C PHE A 29 2.10 2.80 11.47
N TYR A 30 3.25 2.22 11.14
CA TYR A 30 3.36 0.78 11.07
C TYR A 30 4.70 0.28 11.60
N GLN A 31 4.71 -1.01 11.92
CA GLN A 31 5.91 -1.76 12.21
C GLN A 31 5.91 -3.06 11.41
N ALA A 32 7.00 -3.29 10.69
CA ALA A 32 7.20 -4.53 9.94
C ALA A 32 7.97 -5.55 10.76
N ILE A 33 7.41 -6.74 10.88
CA ILE A 33 7.93 -7.83 11.71
C ILE A 33 8.06 -9.05 10.82
N GLN A 34 9.29 -9.45 10.55
CA GLN A 34 9.57 -10.71 9.88
C GLN A 34 9.29 -11.86 10.85
N PHE A 35 8.71 -12.94 10.33
CA PHE A 35 8.64 -14.19 11.05
C PHE A 35 8.71 -15.42 10.14
N ASN A 36 9.03 -16.56 10.75
CA ASN A 36 9.00 -17.87 10.14
C ASN A 36 8.59 -18.94 11.17
N VAL A 37 8.19 -20.10 10.66
CA VAL A 37 7.84 -21.29 11.45
C VAL A 37 8.77 -22.44 11.10
N SER A 38 9.01 -23.36 12.05
CA SER A 38 9.81 -24.56 11.77
C SER A 38 8.97 -25.77 11.36
N MET A 39 7.64 -25.69 11.49
CA MET A 39 6.71 -26.77 11.16
C MET A 39 5.51 -26.22 10.39
N ASN A 40 5.15 -26.90 9.29
CA ASN A 40 3.94 -26.58 8.53
C ASN A 40 2.70 -26.83 9.38
N GLY A 41 1.71 -25.94 9.31
CA GLY A 41 0.45 -26.14 10.02
C GLY A 41 -0.36 -24.88 10.21
N ASN A 42 -1.46 -25.01 10.94
CA ASN A 42 -2.29 -23.87 11.33
C ASN A 42 -1.69 -23.17 12.55
N TYR A 43 -1.67 -21.84 12.46
CA TYR A 43 -1.24 -20.94 13.52
C TYR A 43 -2.32 -19.89 13.73
N THR A 44 -2.44 -19.47 14.99
CA THR A 44 -3.23 -18.31 15.37
C THR A 44 -2.27 -17.19 15.76
N ILE A 45 -2.45 -16.00 15.20
CA ILE A 45 -1.62 -14.82 15.48
C ILE A 45 -2.55 -13.66 15.81
N GLY A 46 -2.59 -13.24 17.07
CA GLY A 46 -3.43 -12.12 17.52
C GLY A 46 -2.61 -11.00 18.13
N CYS A 47 -3.27 -9.86 18.30
CA CYS A 47 -2.74 -8.70 18.99
C CYS A 47 -3.45 -8.46 20.33
N ASN A 48 -2.72 -7.90 21.28
CA ASN A 48 -3.27 -7.31 22.49
C ASN A 48 -2.69 -5.91 22.63
N SER A 49 -3.58 -4.92 22.69
CA SER A 49 -3.23 -3.51 22.69
C SER A 49 -4.32 -2.66 23.34
N SER A 50 -3.97 -1.43 23.70
CA SER A 50 -4.93 -0.40 24.11
C SER A 50 -5.40 0.49 22.95
N ILE A 51 -4.82 0.32 21.76
CA ILE A 51 -5.23 1.01 20.52
C ILE A 51 -5.90 0.00 19.60
N ASP A 52 -6.80 0.45 18.73
CA ASP A 52 -7.46 -0.39 17.73
C ASP A 52 -6.44 -0.80 16.66
N THR A 53 -6.11 -2.10 16.57
CA THR A 53 -5.01 -2.58 15.71
C THR A 53 -5.50 -3.28 14.46
N TYR A 54 -4.86 -2.95 13.34
CA TYR A 54 -5.07 -3.61 12.05
C TYR A 54 -3.78 -4.34 11.68
N GLY A 55 -3.87 -5.65 11.44
CA GLY A 55 -2.78 -6.49 10.95
C GLY A 55 -2.83 -6.75 9.45
N TYR A 56 -1.66 -6.93 8.84
CA TYR A 56 -1.51 -7.47 7.49
C TYR A 56 -0.41 -8.52 7.46
N ILE A 57 -0.64 -9.65 6.79
CA ILE A 57 0.38 -10.67 6.54
C ILE A 57 0.75 -10.66 5.06
N TYR A 58 2.05 -10.63 4.81
CA TYR A 58 2.66 -10.69 3.49
C TYR A 58 3.55 -11.91 3.32
N ASN A 59 3.59 -12.43 2.10
CA ASN A 59 4.55 -13.45 1.70
C ASN A 59 5.87 -12.79 1.28
N ASN A 60 6.99 -13.21 1.88
CA ASN A 60 8.36 -12.84 1.54
C ASN A 60 8.76 -11.36 1.73
N SER A 61 8.02 -10.41 1.17
CA SER A 61 8.34 -8.98 1.12
C SER A 61 7.11 -8.09 1.21
N PHE A 62 7.27 -6.94 1.87
CA PHE A 62 6.30 -5.86 1.97
C PHE A 62 6.91 -4.59 1.36
N ASP A 63 6.14 -3.89 0.53
CA ASP A 63 6.50 -2.58 -0.01
C ASP A 63 5.46 -1.53 0.46
N PRO A 64 5.84 -0.53 1.28
CA PRO A 64 4.92 0.49 1.76
C PRO A 64 4.35 1.40 0.66
N PHE A 65 4.95 1.42 -0.54
CA PHE A 65 4.44 2.16 -1.70
C PHE A 65 3.51 1.32 -2.58
N TYR A 66 3.53 -0.01 -2.39
CA TYR A 66 2.68 -0.94 -3.12
C TYR A 66 2.15 -2.03 -2.16
N PRO A 67 1.29 -1.65 -1.19
CA PRO A 67 0.85 -2.51 -0.09
C PRO A 67 -0.03 -3.68 -0.55
N ILE A 68 -0.46 -3.71 -1.80
CA ILE A 68 -1.21 -4.84 -2.37
C ILE A 68 -0.31 -5.98 -2.88
N GLY A 69 1.00 -5.73 -3.00
CA GLY A 69 1.97 -6.73 -3.49
C GLY A 69 2.28 -7.79 -2.43
N ASN A 70 2.25 -9.08 -2.83
CA ASN A 70 2.51 -10.25 -1.97
C ASN A 70 1.61 -10.37 -0.73
N PHE A 71 0.46 -9.72 -0.76
CA PHE A 71 -0.55 -9.78 0.29
C PHE A 71 -1.07 -11.22 0.49
N LEU A 72 -1.29 -11.62 1.74
CA LEU A 72 -1.89 -12.92 2.10
C LEU A 72 -3.19 -12.79 2.88
N ALA A 73 -3.20 -11.94 3.92
CA ALA A 73 -4.36 -11.78 4.80
C ALA A 73 -4.30 -10.42 5.50
N GLU A 74 -5.47 -9.89 5.84
CA GLU A 74 -5.66 -8.69 6.67
C GLU A 74 -6.81 -8.95 7.63
N ASP A 75 -6.77 -8.30 8.79
CA ASP A 75 -7.84 -8.34 9.79
C ASP A 75 -7.64 -7.18 10.77
N ASP A 76 -8.73 -6.63 11.27
CA ASP A 76 -8.77 -5.51 12.21
C ASP A 76 -9.62 -5.78 13.46
N ASP A 77 -10.58 -6.70 13.42
CA ASP A 77 -11.58 -6.81 14.50
C ASP A 77 -11.94 -8.23 14.95
N SER A 78 -11.31 -9.28 14.40
CA SER A 78 -11.68 -10.66 14.74
C SER A 78 -11.19 -11.13 16.13
N GLY A 79 -10.33 -10.36 16.80
CA GLY A 79 -9.82 -10.61 18.15
C GLY A 79 -10.51 -9.77 19.23
N ASP A 80 -10.19 -10.08 20.49
CA ASP A 80 -10.75 -9.35 21.64
C ASP A 80 -10.37 -7.87 21.61
N ASN A 81 -11.30 -6.98 21.96
CA ASN A 81 -11.12 -5.52 21.99
C ASN A 81 -10.75 -4.89 20.63
N ASN A 82 -11.38 -5.32 19.53
CA ASN A 82 -11.14 -4.81 18.17
C ASN A 82 -9.66 -4.91 17.80
N GLN A 83 -9.09 -6.09 18.01
CA GLN A 83 -7.71 -6.37 17.65
C GLN A 83 -7.70 -7.39 16.53
N PHE A 84 -6.72 -7.32 15.65
CA PHE A 84 -6.57 -8.36 14.65
C PHE A 84 -6.30 -9.74 15.28
N LEU A 85 -6.82 -10.78 14.64
CA LEU A 85 -6.65 -12.19 14.94
C LEU A 85 -6.66 -13.03 13.67
N PHE A 86 -5.46 -13.48 13.26
CA PHE A 86 -5.33 -14.40 12.14
C PHE A 86 -5.47 -15.85 12.57
N SER A 87 -6.17 -16.65 11.76
CA SER A 87 -6.07 -18.11 11.74
C SER A 87 -5.61 -18.55 10.35
N ILE A 88 -4.33 -18.93 10.23
CA ILE A 88 -3.65 -19.09 8.93
C ILE A 88 -2.76 -20.34 8.89
N PHE A 89 -2.70 -21.00 7.73
CA PHE A 89 -1.75 -22.08 7.48
C PHE A 89 -0.40 -21.51 7.06
N LEU A 90 0.65 -21.82 7.82
CA LEU A 90 2.02 -21.38 7.55
C LEU A 90 2.91 -22.54 7.13
N GLN A 91 3.87 -22.25 6.26
CA GLN A 91 4.85 -23.19 5.75
C GLN A 91 6.24 -22.90 6.31
N THR A 92 7.01 -23.95 6.59
CA THR A 92 8.42 -23.88 6.95
C THR A 92 9.25 -23.36 5.79
N LEU A 93 10.42 -22.80 6.08
CA LEU A 93 11.33 -22.16 5.11
C LEU A 93 10.73 -20.97 4.33
N THR A 94 9.46 -20.62 4.58
CA THR A 94 8.82 -19.43 4.05
C THR A 94 9.06 -18.25 4.99
N ARG A 95 9.45 -17.12 4.40
CA ARG A 95 9.57 -15.84 5.10
C ARG A 95 8.21 -15.15 5.04
N TYR A 96 7.67 -14.77 6.18
CA TYR A 96 6.47 -13.94 6.26
C TYR A 96 6.80 -12.58 6.87
N ILE A 97 5.99 -11.58 6.55
CA ILE A 97 6.07 -10.26 7.17
C ILE A 97 4.68 -9.93 7.72
N LEU A 98 4.62 -9.69 9.02
CA LEU A 98 3.46 -9.11 9.69
C LEU A 98 3.67 -7.59 9.77
N ILE A 99 2.69 -6.85 9.26
CA ILE A 99 2.57 -5.42 9.49
C ILE A 99 1.57 -5.20 10.60
N VAL A 100 1.99 -4.53 11.67
CA VAL A 100 1.09 -4.03 12.71
C VAL A 100 0.89 -2.54 12.48
N THR A 101 -0.37 -2.11 12.38
CA THR A 101 -0.78 -0.72 12.26
C THR A 101 -2.07 -0.49 13.05
N THR A 102 -2.71 0.68 12.92
CA THR A 102 -3.88 1.10 13.70
C THR A 102 -5.08 1.34 12.81
N TYR A 103 -6.29 0.93 13.21
CA TYR A 103 -7.51 1.14 12.40
C TYR A 103 -7.67 2.61 11.97
N ASP A 104 -7.51 3.54 12.91
CA ASP A 104 -7.47 4.98 12.63
C ASP A 104 -6.04 5.47 12.33
N GLY A 105 -5.95 6.48 11.46
CA GLY A 105 -4.67 7.08 11.09
C GLY A 105 -4.08 7.92 12.23
N LEU A 106 -2.75 7.99 12.29
CA LEU A 106 -1.95 8.76 13.25
C LEU A 106 -2.02 8.30 14.72
N ASP A 107 -2.68 7.17 14.99
CA ASP A 107 -2.71 6.58 16.32
C ASP A 107 -1.39 5.89 16.68
N THR A 108 -1.07 5.93 17.97
CA THR A 108 0.18 5.40 18.53
C THR A 108 -0.09 4.72 19.86
N GLY A 109 0.67 3.69 20.18
CA GLY A 109 0.54 2.97 21.44
C GLY A 109 1.36 1.69 21.49
N PRO A 110 1.52 1.12 22.70
CA PRO A 110 2.17 -0.17 22.87
C PRO A 110 1.27 -1.29 22.37
N PHE A 111 1.87 -2.36 21.83
CA PHE A 111 1.15 -3.57 21.43
C PHE A 111 1.96 -4.82 21.77
N SER A 112 1.27 -5.96 21.87
CA SER A 112 1.87 -7.28 22.02
C SER A 112 1.21 -8.27 21.09
N ILE A 113 2.00 -8.97 20.29
CA ILE A 113 1.58 -10.09 19.47
C ILE A 113 1.68 -11.36 20.30
N ILE A 114 0.60 -12.15 20.27
CA ILE A 114 0.55 -13.48 20.85
C ILE A 114 0.25 -14.45 19.71
N ALA A 115 1.17 -15.37 19.46
CA ALA A 115 0.98 -16.41 18.45
C ALA A 115 0.97 -17.79 19.09
N THR A 116 0.08 -18.67 18.63
CA THR A 116 0.01 -20.07 19.04
C THR A 116 -0.01 -20.98 17.82
N GLY A 117 0.65 -22.14 17.91
CA GLY A 117 0.61 -23.12 16.84
C GLY A 117 1.43 -24.38 17.12
N LEU A 118 1.88 -25.06 16.06
CA LEU A 118 2.60 -26.33 16.18
C LEU A 118 4.07 -26.17 16.56
N SER A 119 4.68 -25.02 16.29
CA SER A 119 6.07 -24.69 16.67
C SER A 119 6.19 -23.25 17.15
N SER A 120 7.31 -22.89 17.78
CA SER A 120 7.57 -21.49 18.16
C SER A 120 7.76 -20.62 16.93
N ILE A 121 7.17 -19.43 16.93
CA ILE A 121 7.42 -18.41 15.91
C ILE A 121 8.61 -17.54 16.34
N ARG A 122 9.54 -17.27 15.42
CA ARG A 122 10.65 -16.34 15.65
C ARG A 122 10.33 -15.00 15.00
N PHE A 123 10.06 -13.99 15.81
CA PHE A 123 9.82 -12.62 15.37
C PHE A 123 11.11 -11.81 15.31
N SER A 124 11.26 -10.99 14.28
CA SER A 124 12.36 -10.05 14.14
C SER A 124 11.83 -8.76 13.51
N GLN A 125 12.01 -7.63 14.18
CA GLN A 125 11.69 -6.34 13.57
C GLN A 125 12.57 -6.13 12.35
N ILE A 126 11.98 -5.58 11.29
CA ILE A 126 12.70 -5.18 10.09
C ILE A 126 12.32 -3.75 9.74
N ASN A 127 13.27 -3.01 9.18
CA ASN A 127 12.92 -1.78 8.49
C ASN A 127 12.48 -2.15 7.08
N ALA A 128 11.22 -1.91 6.76
CA ALA A 128 10.72 -2.10 5.41
C ALA A 128 11.14 -0.88 4.57
N PHE A 129 12.39 -0.88 4.12
CA PHE A 129 12.82 0.02 3.06
C PHE A 129 12.56 -0.67 1.73
N SER A 130 11.74 -0.04 0.87
CA SER A 130 11.58 -0.54 -0.49
C SER A 130 12.92 -0.45 -1.23
N LYS A 131 13.28 -1.51 -1.99
CA LYS A 131 14.40 -1.45 -2.96
C LYS A 131 14.17 -0.38 -4.05
N HIS A 132 12.97 0.17 -4.19
CA HIS A 132 12.76 1.39 -5.00
C HIS A 132 13.57 2.59 -4.51
N SER A 133 14.08 2.56 -3.27
CA SER A 133 14.86 3.64 -2.66
C SER A 133 16.23 3.90 -3.31
N MET A 134 16.65 3.18 -4.36
CA MET A 134 17.86 3.53 -5.12
C MET A 134 17.61 4.09 -6.52
N TYR A 135 16.38 4.11 -7.04
CA TYR A 135 16.14 4.60 -8.42
C TYR A 135 14.95 5.53 -8.64
N PHE A 136 14.10 5.82 -7.65
CA PHE A 136 13.04 6.81 -7.88
C PHE A 136 12.65 7.55 -6.61
N LYS A 137 13.16 8.77 -6.45
CA LYS A 137 12.74 9.73 -5.41
C LYS A 137 11.54 10.59 -5.87
N GLU A 138 10.77 10.13 -6.86
CA GLU A 138 9.71 10.90 -7.53
C GLU A 138 8.37 10.14 -7.74
N LEU A 139 8.08 9.08 -7.00
CA LEU A 139 6.71 8.56 -6.87
C LEU A 139 6.17 8.94 -5.49
N ILE A 140 6.28 10.23 -5.18
CA ILE A 140 5.37 10.86 -4.22
C ILE A 140 3.99 10.83 -4.89
N CYS A 141 2.97 10.47 -4.12
CA CYS A 141 1.55 10.55 -4.47
C CYS A 141 1.24 11.42 -5.70
N PRO A 142 0.62 10.89 -6.78
CA PRO A 142 0.35 11.68 -7.97
C PRO A 142 -0.88 12.57 -7.72
N GLN A 143 -0.75 13.68 -6.97
CA GLN A 143 -1.70 14.81 -7.04
C GLN A 143 -1.06 16.12 -6.54
N LYS A 144 -0.39 16.84 -7.46
CA LYS A 144 -0.52 18.30 -7.69
C LYS A 144 0.73 18.84 -8.40
N THR A 145 0.80 18.67 -9.71
CA THR A 145 1.33 19.72 -10.60
C THR A 145 0.75 19.47 -11.99
N ASN A 146 0.22 20.52 -12.62
CA ASN A 146 -0.08 20.53 -14.06
C ASN A 146 1.22 20.29 -14.84
N PHE A 147 1.57 19.04 -15.08
CA PHE A 147 2.64 18.67 -15.98
C PHE A 147 2.08 17.77 -17.05
N ILE A 148 2.17 18.26 -18.29
CA ILE A 148 1.86 17.52 -19.50
C ILE A 148 2.89 16.37 -19.56
N PRO A 149 2.48 15.09 -19.62
CA PRO A 149 3.44 14.00 -19.66
C PRO A 149 4.15 14.01 -21.03
N PHE A 150 5.45 14.28 -21.01
CA PHE A 150 6.34 13.89 -22.11
C PHE A 150 6.58 12.39 -21.98
N TYR A 151 5.96 11.60 -22.85
CA TYR A 151 6.29 10.20 -23.01
C TYR A 151 7.69 10.10 -23.63
N PHE A 152 8.68 9.67 -22.84
CA PHE A 152 9.94 9.19 -23.38
C PHE A 152 9.85 7.67 -23.52
N TYR A 153 9.87 7.19 -24.78
CA TYR A 153 10.08 5.76 -25.05
C TYR A 153 11.57 5.44 -24.91
N ALA A 154 11.88 4.37 -24.18
CA ALA A 154 13.23 3.83 -24.12
C ALA A 154 13.64 3.33 -25.53
N VAL A 155 14.78 3.83 -26.03
CA VAL A 155 15.43 3.27 -27.21
C VAL A 155 16.35 2.16 -26.72
N GLU A 156 15.93 0.91 -26.90
CA GLU A 156 16.85 -0.22 -26.78
C GLU A 156 17.87 -0.16 -27.93
N THR A 157 19.16 -0.23 -27.58
CA THR A 157 20.25 -0.33 -28.55
C THR A 157 20.73 -1.78 -28.62
N GLY A 158 20.51 -2.43 -29.76
CA GLY A 158 21.01 -3.77 -30.09
C GLY A 158 20.67 -4.15 -31.53
N PRO A 159 21.54 -4.87 -32.28
CA PRO A 159 21.74 -4.58 -33.70
C PRO A 159 20.82 -5.35 -34.66
N ALA A 160 20.43 -4.63 -35.72
CA ALA A 160 20.06 -5.07 -37.06
C ALA A 160 19.06 -6.24 -37.21
N ALA A 161 17.79 -5.88 -37.44
CA ALA A 161 16.95 -6.60 -38.40
C ALA A 161 15.92 -5.62 -39.02
N SER A 162 15.76 -5.72 -40.33
CA SER A 162 14.90 -4.91 -41.19
C SER A 162 13.40 -5.08 -40.86
N THR A 163 12.60 -4.02 -41.01
CA THR A 163 11.49 -3.91 -41.98
C THR A 163 10.53 -2.73 -41.68
N SER A 164 10.16 -2.04 -42.76
CA SER A 164 8.97 -1.22 -43.07
C SER A 164 8.40 -0.21 -42.04
N ALA A 165 8.50 1.08 -42.41
CA ALA A 165 7.78 2.18 -41.78
C ALA A 165 6.28 2.14 -42.14
N VAL A 166 5.41 2.18 -41.13
CA VAL A 166 3.98 2.50 -41.29
C VAL A 166 3.79 3.97 -40.93
N GLU A 167 3.53 4.79 -41.95
CA GLU A 167 3.16 6.20 -41.81
C GLU A 167 1.70 6.31 -41.36
N MET A 168 1.44 6.72 -40.11
CA MET A 168 0.10 7.14 -39.68
C MET A 168 -0.03 8.66 -39.78
N ARG A 169 -0.85 9.10 -40.74
CA ARG A 169 -1.25 10.49 -40.97
C ARG A 169 -2.10 11.04 -39.82
N LEU A 170 -1.73 12.23 -39.34
CA LEU A 170 -2.60 13.08 -38.50
C LEU A 170 -3.88 13.47 -39.27
N PRO A 171 -5.08 13.39 -38.66
CA PRO A 171 -6.28 13.96 -39.25
C PRO A 171 -6.19 15.51 -39.23
N LYS A 172 -6.30 16.10 -40.42
CA LYS A 172 -6.37 17.54 -40.64
C LYS A 172 -7.78 18.06 -40.30
N GLY A 173 -7.84 19.08 -39.45
CA GLY A 173 -8.80 20.18 -39.60
C GLY A 173 -9.93 20.25 -38.56
N ALA A 174 -9.83 21.25 -37.68
CA ALA A 174 -10.98 22.07 -37.32
C ALA A 174 -10.49 23.51 -37.14
N LYS A 175 -10.92 24.39 -38.04
CA LYS A 175 -10.62 25.82 -38.08
C LYS A 175 -11.37 26.56 -36.96
N GLY A 176 -10.77 27.62 -36.45
CA GLY A 176 -11.41 28.54 -35.51
C GLY A 176 -12.43 29.48 -36.15
N ALA A 177 -13.27 30.07 -35.29
CA ALA A 177 -13.94 31.37 -35.44
C ALA A 177 -14.45 31.76 -34.04
N ARG A 178 -13.86 32.76 -33.37
CA ARG A 178 -14.13 34.22 -33.41
C ARG A 178 -15.41 34.63 -32.66
N ARG A 179 -15.18 35.47 -31.64
CA ARG A 179 -16.13 36.25 -30.84
C ARG A 179 -17.15 37.02 -31.68
N THR A 180 -18.38 37.12 -31.17
CA THR A 180 -19.26 38.29 -31.32
C THR A 180 -19.95 38.64 -29.99
N ASN A 181 -19.98 39.93 -29.67
CA ASN A 181 -20.76 40.56 -28.60
C ASN A 181 -22.22 40.77 -29.06
N GLY A 182 -23.18 40.84 -28.13
CA GLY A 182 -24.47 41.49 -28.41
C GLY A 182 -25.66 41.09 -27.53
N THR A 183 -25.82 41.81 -26.41
CA THR A 183 -27.06 42.42 -25.87
C THR A 183 -28.40 41.67 -25.69
N ASN A 184 -28.94 41.86 -24.47
CA ASN A 184 -30.34 42.09 -24.05
C ASN A 184 -31.33 40.91 -23.88
N GLY A 185 -32.00 40.89 -22.72
CA GLY A 185 -33.32 40.27 -22.57
C GLY A 185 -33.69 39.76 -21.18
N ILE A 186 -34.06 40.66 -20.27
CA ILE A 186 -34.79 40.35 -19.01
C ILE A 186 -36.18 39.77 -19.35
N LYS A 187 -36.60 38.68 -18.70
CA LYS A 187 -37.98 38.53 -18.17
C LYS A 187 -38.10 37.38 -17.16
N ARG A 188 -38.53 37.75 -15.94
CA ARG A 188 -39.15 36.91 -14.91
C ARG A 188 -40.48 36.36 -15.42
N THR A 189 -40.88 35.17 -14.96
CA THR A 189 -42.16 34.94 -14.25
C THR A 189 -42.18 33.56 -13.56
N LYS A 190 -42.72 33.56 -12.33
CA LYS A 190 -43.13 32.40 -11.52
C LYS A 190 -44.42 31.78 -12.08
N GLY A 191 -44.63 30.50 -11.82
CA GLY A 191 -45.94 29.82 -11.72
C GLY A 191 -45.67 28.51 -10.98
N SER A 192 -45.94 28.47 -9.67
CA SER A 192 -47.22 28.13 -8.99
C SER A 192 -47.41 26.64 -8.83
#